data_AF-A0A5N6T6W8-F1
#
_entry.id   AF-A0A5N6T6W8-F1
#
_cell.length_a   1.000
_cell.length_b   1.000
_cell.length_c   1.000
_cell.angle_alpha   90.00
_cell.angle_beta   90.00
_cell.angle_gamma   90.00
#
_symmetry.space_group_name_H-M   'P 1'
#
loop_
_entity.id
_entity.type
_entity.pdbx_description
1 polymer ?
#
loop_
_entity_poly.entity_id
_entity_poly.type
_entity_poly.pdbx_seq_one_letter_code
_entity_poly.pdbx_strand_id
1 'polypeptide(L)'
;MDEVLPDSSTERRGAKPSSSRELTPISKTDPADYVKELVFNYIYSTYDVVLKCTLEEPTAVPDDSQRSVGFSSPEAVCVDASTIHQLLSVSAAEFVARLSPVEVSYIETLAKDVLSQIPCHKSYMPLQDLINLNIPPDRLGLLLSALALCCIYPKQIDSNASAYFLGSRYLFNYCYVKPSLDLCIAYYLQHLYLLKTGPDNQDTTALTMAIHTAHDLKINKRKFPDRCTLPAKLYLFLYFHDQCCAMSNNTPPHIKSTDYAANVFDHVLEEEPDFRPLFDILVANGQVLEALYGKPCDHSNIYHLEELLGCVSKSARKPMQPFLGLDGSNMNYEAPVQIHMFWARITLRVHRLPLTEDWIPSMSICVRSSQMILLLYFQTYNPSMAPGATQNLHNPSASLSLLAMEGRLPLTWRQVKRIMTSAFILIYAYWHGEVTFEEVCRGTAMALVLHECQRVRWGRELDGAMTVLRDIAGICGMTILPNLSSLLPDVDLGVLRVIAG
;
A
#
# COMPACT_ATOMS: atom_id res chain seq x y z
N MET A 1 -69.30 -26.24 -20.92
CA MET A 1 -68.59 -26.29 -22.22
C MET A 1 -68.48 -24.85 -22.68
N ASP A 2 -67.63 -24.09 -22.00
CA ASP A 2 -66.17 -24.04 -22.20
C ASP A 2 -65.87 -23.22 -23.45
N GLU A 3 -65.51 -21.95 -23.26
CA GLU A 3 -64.14 -21.50 -23.49
C GLU A 3 -64.01 -20.04 -23.04
N VAL A 4 -63.22 -19.88 -21.97
CA VAL A 4 -62.59 -18.63 -21.56
C VAL A 4 -61.29 -18.53 -22.34
N LEU A 5 -61.11 -17.46 -23.12
CA LEU A 5 -59.81 -17.02 -23.62
C LEU A 5 -59.63 -15.53 -23.27
N PRO A 6 -58.54 -15.15 -22.58
CA PRO A 6 -58.33 -13.79 -22.10
C PRO A 6 -57.61 -12.90 -23.12
N ASP A 7 -57.85 -11.61 -22.94
CA ASP A 7 -57.24 -10.46 -23.62
C ASP A 7 -55.72 -10.59 -23.83
N SER A 8 -55.29 -10.47 -25.09
CA SER A 8 -53.90 -10.19 -25.44
C SER A 8 -53.60 -8.70 -25.30
N SER A 9 -53.59 -8.21 -24.06
CA SER A 9 -52.99 -6.92 -23.75
C SER A 9 -51.49 -7.01 -24.02
N THR A 10 -51.06 -6.43 -25.13
CA THR A 10 -49.64 -6.18 -25.39
C THR A 10 -49.17 -5.12 -24.40
N GLU A 11 -48.68 -5.56 -23.24
CA GLU A 11 -47.94 -4.69 -22.33
C GLU A 11 -46.72 -4.17 -23.08
N ARG A 12 -46.80 -2.91 -23.54
CA ARG A 12 -45.62 -2.09 -23.74
C ARG A 12 -44.87 -2.09 -22.41
N ARG A 13 -43.79 -2.88 -22.32
CA ARG A 13 -42.76 -2.71 -21.29
C ARG A 13 -42.25 -1.28 -21.41
N GLY A 14 -42.84 -0.39 -20.61
CA GLY A 14 -42.34 0.95 -20.41
C GLY A 14 -40.91 0.81 -19.92
N ALA A 15 -39.96 1.31 -20.70
CA ALA A 15 -38.65 1.66 -20.20
C ALA A 15 -38.87 2.53 -18.96
N LYS A 16 -38.48 2.03 -17.79
CA LYS A 16 -38.45 2.87 -16.59
C LYS A 16 -37.50 4.04 -16.91
N PRO A 17 -37.94 5.30 -16.77
CA PRO A 17 -37.03 6.42 -16.83
C PRO A 17 -35.95 6.21 -15.78
N SER A 18 -34.71 6.49 -16.16
CA SER A 18 -33.51 6.46 -15.32
C SER A 18 -33.83 7.02 -13.93
N SER A 19 -33.96 6.15 -12.93
CA SER A 19 -34.06 6.61 -11.57
C SER A 19 -32.74 7.28 -11.25
N SER A 20 -32.81 8.56 -10.90
CA SER A 20 -31.78 9.28 -10.18
C SER A 20 -31.32 8.41 -9.01
N ARG A 21 -30.24 7.64 -9.22
CA ARG A 21 -29.51 7.05 -8.10
C ARG A 21 -29.05 8.24 -7.29
N GLU A 22 -29.58 8.39 -6.08
CA GLU A 22 -28.97 9.27 -5.09
C GLU A 22 -27.48 8.94 -5.08
N LEU A 23 -26.66 9.93 -5.45
CA LEU A 23 -25.21 9.77 -5.49
C LEU A 23 -24.78 9.51 -4.05
N THR A 24 -24.50 8.25 -3.74
CA THR A 24 -23.83 7.87 -2.49
C THR A 24 -22.61 8.78 -2.37
N PRO A 25 -22.36 9.42 -1.21
CA PRO A 25 -21.18 10.25 -1.06
C PRO A 25 -19.94 9.45 -1.43
N ILE A 26 -19.12 9.98 -2.35
CA ILE A 26 -17.88 9.34 -2.84
C ILE A 26 -17.02 8.85 -1.66
N SER A 27 -17.05 9.58 -0.55
CA SER A 27 -16.33 9.28 0.69
C SER A 27 -16.77 8.01 1.43
N LYS A 28 -17.88 7.36 1.04
CA LYS A 28 -18.48 6.21 1.75
C LYS A 28 -18.43 4.91 0.96
N THR A 29 -17.82 4.91 -0.23
CA THR A 29 -17.79 3.72 -1.08
C THR A 29 -16.35 3.42 -1.47
N ASP A 30 -15.87 2.23 -1.14
CA ASP A 30 -14.55 1.76 -1.59
C ASP A 30 -14.56 1.66 -3.13
N PRO A 31 -13.68 2.40 -3.84
CA PRO A 31 -13.57 2.31 -5.29
C PRO A 31 -13.41 0.87 -5.80
N ALA A 32 -12.71 0.01 -5.06
CA ALA A 32 -12.49 -1.38 -5.44
C ALA A 32 -13.79 -2.19 -5.43
N ASP A 33 -14.61 -2.04 -4.38
CA ASP A 33 -15.89 -2.73 -4.28
C ASP A 33 -16.88 -2.22 -5.33
N TYR A 34 -16.93 -0.90 -5.54
CA TYR A 34 -17.80 -0.31 -6.55
C TYR A 34 -17.49 -0.80 -7.97
N VAL A 35 -16.21 -0.82 -8.36
CA VAL A 35 -15.78 -1.30 -9.69
C VAL A 35 -16.03 -2.79 -9.84
N LYS A 36 -15.73 -3.58 -8.80
CA LYS A 36 -16.02 -5.02 -8.78
C LYS A 36 -17.51 -5.27 -9.06
N GLU A 37 -18.40 -4.55 -8.38
CA GLU A 37 -19.84 -4.66 -8.61
C GLU A 37 -20.23 -4.25 -10.03
N LEU A 38 -19.66 -3.17 -10.59
CA LEU A 38 -19.93 -2.76 -11.97
C LEU A 38 -19.59 -3.87 -12.97
N VAL A 39 -18.39 -4.44 -12.85
CA VAL A 39 -17.93 -5.51 -13.75
C VAL A 39 -18.76 -6.79 -13.57
N PHE A 40 -19.04 -7.18 -12.33
CA PHE A 40 -19.80 -8.40 -12.05
C PHE A 40 -21.25 -8.29 -12.54
N ASN A 41 -21.88 -7.14 -12.34
CA ASN A 41 -23.22 -6.88 -12.85
C ASN A 41 -23.26 -6.92 -14.38
N TYR A 42 -22.25 -6.35 -15.06
CA TYR A 42 -22.15 -6.41 -16.52
C TYR A 42 -22.02 -7.86 -17.01
N ILE A 43 -21.16 -8.66 -16.37
CA ILE A 43 -20.98 -10.07 -16.74
C ILE A 43 -22.26 -10.86 -16.54
N TYR A 44 -22.92 -10.69 -15.39
CA TYR A 44 -24.17 -11.36 -15.12
C TYR A 44 -25.24 -11.00 -16.15
N SER A 45 -25.41 -9.70 -16.46
CA SER A 45 -26.42 -9.25 -17.42
C SER A 45 -26.15 -9.71 -18.86
N THR A 46 -24.89 -9.90 -19.23
CA THR A 46 -24.48 -10.17 -20.62
C THR A 46 -24.30 -11.67 -20.88
N TYR A 47 -23.78 -12.41 -19.92
CA TYR A 47 -23.34 -13.80 -20.07
C TYR A 47 -24.04 -14.78 -19.13
N ASP A 48 -24.89 -14.30 -18.20
CA ASP A 48 -25.56 -15.13 -17.17
C ASP A 48 -24.57 -15.93 -16.29
N VAL A 49 -23.38 -15.35 -16.06
CA VAL A 49 -22.34 -15.92 -15.20
C VAL A 49 -22.27 -15.17 -13.88
N VAL A 50 -22.27 -15.91 -12.78
CA VAL A 50 -22.08 -15.37 -11.42
C VAL A 50 -20.64 -15.58 -11.00
N LEU A 51 -19.88 -14.48 -10.90
CA LEU A 51 -18.52 -14.49 -10.38
C LEU A 51 -18.50 -14.32 -8.85
N LYS A 52 -17.51 -14.95 -8.21
CA LYS A 52 -17.28 -14.83 -6.77
C LYS A 52 -15.82 -14.47 -6.52
N CYS A 53 -15.57 -13.29 -5.98
CA CYS A 53 -14.28 -12.88 -5.45
C CYS A 53 -14.49 -11.97 -4.24
N THR A 54 -13.89 -12.36 -3.13
CA THR A 54 -13.79 -11.52 -1.95
C THR A 54 -12.52 -10.70 -2.08
N LEU A 55 -12.66 -9.37 -2.21
CA LEU A 55 -11.53 -8.42 -2.15
C LEU A 55 -11.36 -7.82 -0.75
N GLU A 56 -12.04 -8.39 0.25
CA GLU A 56 -11.83 -8.06 1.64
C GLU A 56 -10.43 -8.49 2.05
N GLU A 57 -9.79 -7.67 2.87
CA GLU A 57 -8.48 -8.02 3.39
C GLU A 57 -8.60 -9.26 4.27
N PRO A 58 -7.73 -10.28 4.09
CA PRO A 58 -7.72 -11.43 4.97
C PRO A 58 -7.55 -10.97 6.40
N THR A 59 -8.54 -11.29 7.25
CA THR A 59 -8.35 -11.16 8.70
C THR A 59 -7.14 -11.98 9.08
N ALA A 60 -6.19 -11.38 9.77
CA ALA A 60 -5.15 -12.14 10.43
C ALA A 60 -5.82 -13.29 11.20
N VAL A 61 -5.25 -14.50 11.11
CA VAL A 61 -5.39 -15.43 12.23
C VAL A 61 -5.04 -14.59 13.45
N PRO A 62 -5.92 -14.48 14.45
CA PRO A 62 -5.67 -13.61 15.59
C PRO A 62 -4.27 -13.91 16.07
N ASP A 63 -3.40 -12.91 15.88
CA ASP A 63 -2.11 -12.88 16.50
C ASP A 63 -2.37 -13.12 17.99
N ASP A 64 -1.52 -13.89 18.68
CA ASP A 64 -1.71 -14.21 20.10
C ASP A 64 -1.87 -12.93 20.97
N SER A 65 -1.57 -11.76 20.39
CA SER A 65 -1.87 -10.42 20.91
C SER A 65 -3.36 -10.08 21.06
N GLN A 66 -4.29 -10.75 20.37
CA GLN A 66 -5.76 -10.57 20.53
C GLN A 66 -6.40 -11.50 21.56
N ARG A 67 -5.64 -12.39 22.22
CA ARG A 67 -6.12 -13.01 23.46
C ARG A 67 -6.11 -11.98 24.58
N SER A 68 -7.14 -11.12 24.58
CA SER A 68 -7.62 -10.51 25.81
C SER A 68 -8.15 -11.63 26.72
N VAL A 69 -7.27 -12.27 27.48
CA VAL A 69 -7.41 -12.82 28.84
C VAL A 69 -6.05 -13.48 29.17
N GLY A 70 -5.17 -12.73 29.84
CA GLY A 70 -3.97 -13.26 30.53
C GLY A 70 -2.65 -13.22 29.74
N PHE A 71 -2.04 -12.05 29.56
CA PHE A 71 -0.65 -11.95 29.10
C PHE A 71 0.32 -12.48 30.16
N SER A 72 0.84 -13.69 29.96
CA SER A 72 2.13 -14.09 30.51
C SER A 72 3.22 -13.19 29.90
N SER A 73 4.18 -12.76 30.73
CA SER A 73 5.38 -11.96 30.40
C SER A 73 5.82 -12.02 28.92
N PRO A 74 6.15 -10.87 28.27
CA PRO A 74 6.79 -10.93 26.96
C PRO A 74 8.02 -11.83 27.00
N GLU A 75 8.24 -12.58 25.93
CA GLU A 75 9.38 -13.48 25.77
C GLU A 75 10.70 -12.72 25.97
N ALA A 76 11.74 -13.45 26.39
CA ALA A 76 13.07 -12.85 26.53
C ALA A 76 13.55 -12.37 25.15
N VAL A 77 14.05 -11.14 25.09
CA VAL A 77 14.55 -10.54 23.86
C VAL A 77 16.01 -10.89 23.69
N CYS A 78 16.43 -11.20 22.46
CA CYS A 78 17.85 -11.39 22.14
C CYS A 78 18.59 -10.05 22.33
N VAL A 79 19.65 -10.07 23.14
CA VAL A 79 20.49 -8.91 23.46
C VAL A 79 21.97 -9.19 23.17
N ASP A 80 22.24 -10.31 22.49
CA ASP A 80 23.57 -10.69 22.08
C ASP A 80 24.17 -9.65 21.13
N ALA A 81 25.29 -9.05 21.54
CA ALA A 81 25.91 -7.95 20.80
C ALA A 81 26.35 -8.40 19.39
N SER A 82 26.83 -9.64 19.23
CA SER A 82 27.26 -10.14 17.92
C SER A 82 26.08 -10.25 16.95
N THR A 83 24.95 -10.76 17.44
CA THR A 83 23.69 -10.88 16.69
C THR A 83 23.14 -9.51 16.33
N ILE A 84 23.10 -8.57 17.28
CA ILE A 84 22.61 -7.20 17.02
C ILE A 84 23.51 -6.48 16.00
N HIS A 85 24.84 -6.57 16.15
CA HIS A 85 25.76 -6.01 15.16
C HIS A 85 25.60 -6.67 13.79
N GLN A 86 25.37 -7.99 13.73
CA GLN A 86 25.08 -8.67 12.47
C GLN A 86 23.77 -8.16 11.84
N LEU A 87 22.69 -8.04 12.61
CA LEU A 87 21.41 -7.52 12.11
C LEU A 87 21.50 -6.08 11.59
N LEU A 88 22.37 -5.26 12.20
CA LEU A 88 22.60 -3.88 11.77
C LEU A 88 23.62 -3.76 10.62
N SER A 89 24.55 -4.72 10.47
CA SER A 89 25.60 -4.69 9.43
C SER A 89 25.22 -5.41 8.13
N VAL A 90 24.36 -6.43 8.22
CA VAL A 90 23.77 -7.04 7.03
C VAL A 90 22.87 -5.99 6.40
N SER A 91 22.96 -5.80 5.08
CA SER A 91 22.14 -4.97 4.14
C SER A 91 20.68 -4.56 4.51
N ALA A 92 20.09 -5.14 5.56
CA ALA A 92 18.85 -4.76 6.22
C ALA A 92 18.83 -3.33 6.78
N ALA A 93 19.93 -2.79 7.34
CA ALA A 93 19.92 -1.40 7.83
C ALA A 93 19.84 -0.37 6.69
N GLU A 94 20.55 -0.61 5.58
CA GLU A 94 20.36 0.17 4.35
C GLU A 94 18.93 0.09 3.83
N PHE A 95 18.24 -1.03 4.04
CA PHE A 95 16.85 -1.17 3.65
C PHE A 95 15.88 -0.42 4.58
N VAL A 96 16.11 -0.43 5.89
CA VAL A 96 15.35 0.39 6.84
C VAL A 96 15.55 1.88 6.54
N ALA A 97 16.78 2.31 6.22
CA ALA A 97 17.09 3.67 5.77
C ALA A 97 16.46 4.03 4.40
N ARG A 98 16.02 3.04 3.60
CA ARG A 98 15.22 3.29 2.39
C ARG A 98 13.73 3.46 2.69
N LEU A 99 13.22 2.80 3.75
CA LEU A 99 11.81 2.88 4.18
C LEU A 99 11.54 4.00 5.20
N SER A 100 12.60 4.62 5.72
CA SER A 100 12.56 5.58 6.80
C SER A 100 13.62 6.66 6.58
N PRO A 101 13.36 7.93 6.95
CA PRO A 101 14.37 8.98 6.83
C PRO A 101 15.49 8.87 7.89
N VAL A 102 15.48 7.81 8.70
CA VAL A 102 16.44 7.56 9.77
C VAL A 102 17.72 6.95 9.20
N GLU A 103 18.85 7.61 9.44
CA GLU A 103 20.15 7.13 9.01
C GLU A 103 20.58 5.88 9.78
N VAL A 104 21.28 4.97 9.09
CA VAL A 104 21.86 3.75 9.71
C VAL A 104 22.83 4.13 10.84
N SER A 105 23.64 5.17 10.62
CA SER A 105 24.58 5.72 11.60
C SER A 105 23.91 6.07 12.95
N TYR A 106 22.68 6.58 12.89
CA TYR A 106 21.89 6.93 14.07
C TYR A 106 21.53 5.68 14.88
N ILE A 107 21.02 4.64 14.21
CA ILE A 107 20.64 3.37 14.84
C ILE A 107 21.87 2.62 15.36
N GLU A 108 22.99 2.62 14.64
CA GLU A 108 24.23 2.00 15.10
C GLU A 108 24.79 2.66 16.36
N THR A 109 24.74 4.00 16.43
CA THR A 109 25.18 4.75 17.61
C THR A 109 24.27 4.45 18.79
N LEU A 110 22.95 4.46 18.58
CA LEU A 110 21.97 4.07 19.59
C LEU A 110 22.21 2.64 20.10
N ALA A 111 22.46 1.69 19.19
CA ALA A 111 22.74 0.30 19.56
C ALA A 111 24.00 0.18 20.41
N LYS A 112 25.08 0.88 20.07
CA LYS A 112 26.32 0.90 20.88
C LYS A 112 26.07 1.44 22.28
N ASP A 113 25.32 2.55 22.40
CA ASP A 113 24.98 3.16 23.69
C ASP A 113 24.16 2.21 24.57
N VAL A 114 23.16 1.54 23.99
CA VAL A 114 22.29 0.58 24.70
C VAL A 114 23.05 -0.67 25.09
N LEU A 115 23.79 -1.28 24.14
CA LEU A 115 24.57 -2.51 24.38
C LEU A 115 25.66 -2.31 25.44
N SER A 116 26.23 -1.11 25.57
CA SER A 116 27.24 -0.81 26.60
C SER A 116 26.72 -0.97 28.03
N GLN A 117 25.40 -0.93 28.21
CA GLN A 117 24.73 -1.08 29.51
C GLN A 117 24.24 -2.51 29.76
N ILE A 118 24.30 -3.39 28.76
CA ILE A 118 23.86 -4.79 28.87
C ILE A 118 25.03 -5.66 29.36
N PRO A 119 24.81 -6.55 30.35
CA PRO A 119 25.85 -7.47 30.81
C PRO A 119 26.36 -8.37 29.68
N CYS A 120 27.68 -8.34 29.42
CA CYS A 120 28.33 -9.00 28.28
C CYS A 120 28.18 -10.53 28.19
N HIS A 121 27.67 -11.19 29.24
CA HIS A 121 27.46 -12.64 29.29
C HIS A 121 26.01 -13.06 29.03
N LYS A 122 25.10 -12.11 28.79
CA LYS A 122 23.68 -12.37 28.53
C LYS A 122 23.42 -12.33 27.03
N SER A 123 22.85 -13.41 26.50
CA SER A 123 22.39 -13.46 25.10
C SER A 123 20.89 -13.16 24.97
N TYR A 124 20.12 -13.43 26.02
CA TYR A 124 18.69 -13.13 26.09
C TYR A 124 18.37 -12.49 27.44
N MET A 125 17.45 -11.54 27.45
CA MET A 125 16.99 -10.88 28.67
C MET A 125 15.47 -10.68 28.67
N PRO A 126 14.80 -10.98 29.79
CA PRO A 126 13.43 -10.54 30.03
C PRO A 126 13.33 -9.01 29.90
N LEU A 127 12.20 -8.54 29.37
CA LEU A 127 12.01 -7.10 29.17
C LEU A 127 12.03 -6.31 30.49
N GLN A 128 11.55 -6.91 31.58
CA GLN A 128 11.62 -6.30 32.91
C GLN A 128 13.07 -6.06 33.36
N ASP A 129 13.98 -6.97 33.05
CA ASP A 129 15.39 -6.80 33.36
C ASP A 129 16.01 -5.69 32.51
N LEU A 130 15.58 -5.53 31.25
CA LEU A 130 16.03 -4.44 30.38
C LEU A 130 15.58 -3.07 30.91
N ILE A 131 14.34 -2.98 31.41
CA ILE A 131 13.81 -1.76 32.04
C ILE A 131 14.64 -1.39 33.28
N ASN A 132 15.11 -2.39 34.03
CA ASN A 132 15.92 -2.18 35.24
C ASN A 132 17.35 -1.65 34.94
N LEU A 133 17.81 -1.65 33.69
CA LEU A 133 19.12 -1.12 33.29
C LEU A 133 19.19 0.42 33.26
N ASN A 134 18.11 1.13 33.63
CA ASN A 134 18.01 2.60 33.59
C ASN A 134 18.21 3.23 32.19
N ILE A 135 18.02 2.45 31.12
CA ILE A 135 18.01 2.95 29.75
C ILE A 135 16.68 3.69 29.52
N PRO A 136 16.67 4.89 28.92
CA PRO A 136 15.44 5.58 28.55
C PRO A 136 14.52 4.67 27.70
N PRO A 137 13.23 4.50 28.06
CA PRO A 137 12.36 3.55 27.37
C PRO A 137 12.10 3.89 25.90
N ASP A 138 12.13 5.16 25.50
CA ASP A 138 12.07 5.60 24.10
C ASP A 138 13.27 5.11 23.29
N ARG A 139 14.48 5.25 23.82
CA ARG A 139 15.72 4.77 23.19
C ARG A 139 15.72 3.25 23.05
N LEU A 140 15.34 2.54 24.11
CA LEU A 140 15.24 1.07 24.07
C LEU A 140 14.15 0.62 23.09
N GLY A 141 12.96 1.22 23.17
CA GLY A 141 11.85 0.89 22.27
C GLY A 141 12.18 1.18 20.80
N LEU A 142 12.90 2.27 20.51
CA LEU A 142 13.40 2.57 19.17
C LEU A 142 14.35 1.49 18.65
N LEU A 143 15.34 1.08 19.46
CA LEU A 143 16.27 0.02 19.06
C LEU A 143 15.51 -1.28 18.76
N LEU A 144 14.59 -1.68 19.63
CA LEU A 144 13.76 -2.87 19.43
C LEU A 144 12.91 -2.78 18.16
N SER A 145 12.29 -1.64 17.86
CA SER A 145 11.55 -1.43 16.61
C SER A 145 12.43 -1.53 15.38
N ALA A 146 13.65 -0.97 15.44
CA ALA A 146 14.61 -1.06 14.35
C ALA A 146 15.07 -2.51 14.11
N LEU A 147 15.38 -3.25 15.18
CA LEU A 147 15.77 -4.65 15.10
C LEU A 147 14.65 -5.53 14.52
N ALA A 148 13.40 -5.29 14.93
CA ALA A 148 12.24 -6.00 14.38
C ALA A 148 12.14 -5.86 12.85
N LEU A 149 12.40 -4.65 12.32
CA LEU A 149 12.43 -4.40 10.88
C LEU A 149 13.64 -5.07 10.21
N CYS A 150 14.83 -4.98 10.81
CA CYS A 150 16.04 -5.62 10.27
C CYS A 150 15.90 -7.14 10.17
N CYS A 151 15.12 -7.77 11.05
CA CYS A 151 14.85 -9.21 10.98
C CYS A 151 14.01 -9.64 9.76
N ILE A 152 13.16 -8.75 9.21
CA ILE A 152 12.16 -9.12 8.18
C ILE A 152 12.42 -8.53 6.79
N TYR A 153 13.36 -7.57 6.69
CA TYR A 153 13.69 -6.89 5.45
C TYR A 153 15.14 -7.15 5.00
N PRO A 154 15.41 -7.26 3.68
CA PRO A 154 14.45 -7.36 2.57
C PRO A 154 13.72 -8.72 2.49
N LYS A 155 14.29 -9.71 3.16
CA LYS A 155 13.73 -11.05 3.40
C LYS A 155 13.89 -11.37 4.88
N GLN A 156 13.19 -12.37 5.38
CA GLN A 156 13.35 -12.80 6.77
C GLN A 156 14.76 -13.37 6.97
N ILE A 157 15.53 -12.75 7.87
CA ILE A 157 16.90 -13.13 8.23
C ILE A 157 16.94 -13.78 9.62
N ASP A 158 16.00 -13.42 10.50
CA ASP A 158 15.99 -13.85 11.90
C ASP A 158 14.54 -14.02 12.42
N SER A 159 14.33 -14.97 13.33
CA SER A 159 13.02 -15.31 13.89
C SER A 159 12.59 -14.44 15.08
N ASN A 160 13.48 -13.63 15.65
CA ASN A 160 13.23 -12.79 16.82
C ASN A 160 12.42 -11.53 16.49
N ALA A 161 12.03 -11.32 15.23
CA ALA A 161 11.32 -10.14 14.77
C ALA A 161 10.08 -9.79 15.63
N SER A 162 9.26 -10.80 15.95
CA SER A 162 8.06 -10.63 16.77
C SER A 162 8.41 -10.26 18.22
N ALA A 163 9.40 -10.92 18.81
CA ALA A 163 9.84 -10.61 20.18
C ALA A 163 10.34 -9.16 20.31
N TYR A 164 11.13 -8.68 19.34
CA TYR A 164 11.57 -7.28 19.29
C TYR A 164 10.38 -6.31 19.16
N PHE A 165 9.44 -6.59 18.24
CA PHE A 165 8.26 -5.75 18.04
C PHE A 165 7.37 -5.68 19.30
N LEU A 166 7.03 -6.84 19.87
CA LEU A 166 6.23 -6.94 21.09
C LEU A 166 6.93 -6.29 22.29
N GLY A 167 8.26 -6.43 22.38
CA GLY A 167 9.06 -5.77 23.40
C GLY A 167 8.96 -4.25 23.32
N SER A 168 9.09 -3.69 22.11
CA SER A 168 8.92 -2.24 21.88
C SER A 168 7.51 -1.76 22.25
N ARG A 169 6.47 -2.49 21.81
CA ARG A 169 5.07 -2.16 22.13
C ARG A 169 4.78 -2.22 23.64
N TYR A 170 5.33 -3.22 24.32
CA TYR A 170 5.19 -3.35 25.77
C TYR A 170 5.80 -2.14 26.50
N LEU A 171 7.02 -1.70 26.12
CA LEU A 171 7.65 -0.54 26.75
C LEU A 171 6.75 0.70 26.70
N PHE A 172 6.10 0.96 25.57
CA PHE A 172 5.26 2.15 25.42
C PHE A 172 3.87 2.03 26.04
N ASN A 173 3.40 0.80 26.29
CA ASN A 173 2.13 0.58 26.99
C ASN A 173 2.27 0.63 28.52
N TYR A 174 3.44 0.28 29.05
CA TYR A 174 3.65 0.12 30.51
C TYR A 174 4.62 1.12 31.13
N CYS A 175 5.46 1.79 30.33
CA CYS A 175 6.32 2.87 30.82
C CYS A 175 5.76 4.22 30.37
N TYR A 176 5.72 5.18 31.30
CA TYR A 176 5.45 6.57 30.92
C TYR A 176 6.66 7.15 30.19
N VAL A 177 6.45 7.61 28.96
CA VAL A 177 7.49 8.21 28.11
C VAL A 177 7.03 9.60 27.69
N LYS A 178 7.87 10.62 27.93
CA LYS A 178 7.59 11.98 27.43
C LYS A 178 7.77 12.02 25.91
N PRO A 179 7.01 12.84 25.17
CA PRO A 179 7.21 13.01 23.73
C PRO A 179 8.67 13.33 23.40
N SER A 180 9.29 12.50 22.56
CA SER A 180 10.67 12.63 22.09
C SER A 180 10.75 12.21 20.62
N LEU A 181 11.81 12.65 19.91
CA LEU A 181 12.01 12.26 18.52
C LEU A 181 12.21 10.74 18.41
N ASP A 182 12.92 10.13 19.36
CA ASP A 182 13.12 8.68 19.43
C ASP A 182 11.78 7.93 19.56
N LEU A 183 10.88 8.41 20.41
CA LEU A 183 9.54 7.84 20.54
C LEU A 183 8.74 7.96 19.23
N CYS A 184 8.80 9.11 18.57
CA CYS A 184 8.13 9.34 17.29
C CYS A 184 8.64 8.38 16.21
N ILE A 185 9.98 8.20 16.13
CA ILE A 185 10.60 7.26 15.19
C ILE A 185 10.21 5.82 15.55
N ALA A 186 10.23 5.45 16.82
CA ALA A 186 9.90 4.09 17.25
C ALA A 186 8.48 3.69 16.82
N TYR A 187 7.49 4.55 17.05
CA TYR A 187 6.11 4.34 16.58
C TYR A 187 6.03 4.25 15.05
N TYR A 188 6.77 5.09 14.32
CA TYR A 188 6.82 5.00 12.87
C TYR A 188 7.41 3.66 12.38
N LEU A 189 8.50 3.18 12.99
CA LEU A 189 9.10 1.90 12.67
C LEU A 189 8.18 0.72 13.03
N GLN A 190 7.43 0.81 14.14
CA GLN A 190 6.37 -0.16 14.46
C GLN A 190 5.29 -0.21 13.37
N HIS A 191 4.88 0.94 12.82
CA HIS A 191 3.94 0.98 11.70
C HIS A 191 4.50 0.28 10.46
N LEU A 192 5.77 0.54 10.10
CA LEU A 192 6.42 -0.13 8.97
C LEU A 192 6.52 -1.65 9.16
N TYR A 193 6.76 -2.10 10.40
CA TYR A 193 6.77 -3.52 10.72
C TYR A 193 5.39 -4.16 10.46
N LEU A 194 4.34 -3.54 10.99
CA LEU A 194 2.97 -3.99 10.81
C LEU A 194 2.54 -4.00 9.35
N LEU A 195 2.94 -3.00 8.56
CA LEU A 195 2.67 -2.97 7.11
C LEU A 195 3.27 -4.16 6.35
N LYS A 196 4.32 -4.80 6.90
CA LYS A 196 4.98 -5.95 6.29
C LYS A 196 4.43 -7.28 6.80
N THR A 197 4.06 -7.37 8.06
CA THR A 197 3.74 -8.64 8.74
C THR A 197 2.25 -8.83 9.03
N GLY A 198 1.50 -7.76 9.28
CA GLY A 198 0.07 -7.80 9.61
C GLY A 198 -0.83 -7.40 8.43
N PRO A 199 -2.15 -7.47 8.59
CA PRO A 199 -3.09 -6.87 7.64
C PRO A 199 -3.05 -5.34 7.75
N ASP A 200 -3.15 -4.67 6.60
CA ASP A 200 -3.10 -3.22 6.41
C ASP A 200 -4.09 -2.47 7.31
N ASN A 201 -5.26 -3.06 7.57
CA ASN A 201 -6.38 -2.40 8.25
C ASN A 201 -6.41 -2.57 9.79
N GLN A 202 -5.63 -3.49 10.38
CA GLN A 202 -5.84 -3.87 11.80
C GLN A 202 -5.16 -2.98 12.84
N ASP A 203 -4.14 -2.17 12.49
CA ASP A 203 -3.49 -1.36 13.52
C ASP A 203 -2.80 -0.10 12.96
N THR A 204 -3.58 0.95 12.71
CA THR A 204 -3.04 2.29 12.46
C THR A 204 -2.59 3.01 13.73
N THR A 205 -2.74 2.39 14.92
CA THR A 205 -2.45 3.04 16.21
C THR A 205 -1.02 3.52 16.28
N ALA A 206 -0.05 2.71 15.83
CA ALA A 206 1.35 3.10 15.80
C ALA A 206 1.57 4.36 14.94
N LEU A 207 0.95 4.44 13.76
CA LEU A 207 1.03 5.63 12.90
C LEU A 207 0.36 6.84 13.58
N THR A 208 -0.84 6.68 14.12
CA THR A 208 -1.56 7.75 14.84
C THR A 208 -0.75 8.27 16.02
N MET A 209 -0.12 7.38 16.80
CA MET A 209 0.75 7.75 17.92
C MET A 209 2.02 8.46 17.47
N ALA A 210 2.62 8.05 16.34
CA ALA A 210 3.74 8.78 15.75
C ALA A 210 3.33 10.20 15.36
N ILE A 211 2.18 10.38 14.70
CA ILE A 211 1.64 11.69 14.30
C ILE A 211 1.39 12.58 15.52
N HIS A 212 0.70 12.06 16.55
CA HIS A 212 0.47 12.79 17.79
C HIS A 212 1.78 13.21 18.47
N THR A 213 2.76 12.30 18.56
CA THR A 213 4.07 12.62 19.13
C THR A 213 4.78 13.72 18.33
N ALA A 214 4.70 13.68 17.00
CA ALA A 214 5.24 14.73 16.13
C ALA A 214 4.59 16.10 16.38
N HIS A 215 3.27 16.14 16.59
CA HIS A 215 2.53 17.37 16.89
C HIS A 215 2.85 17.91 18.29
N ASP A 216 3.00 17.03 19.29
CA ASP A 216 3.41 17.39 20.65
C ASP A 216 4.81 18.01 20.68
N LEU A 217 5.72 17.49 19.85
CA LEU A 217 7.05 18.04 19.62
C LEU A 217 7.04 19.34 18.79
N LYS A 218 5.87 19.71 18.24
CA LYS A 218 5.65 20.86 17.36
C LYS A 218 6.51 20.81 16.10
N ILE A 219 6.79 19.61 15.58
CA ILE A 219 7.57 19.42 14.33
C ILE A 219 6.86 20.11 13.16
N ASN A 220 5.53 20.06 13.15
CA ASN A 220 4.65 20.72 12.18
C ASN A 220 4.62 22.26 12.24
N LYS A 221 5.25 22.89 13.25
CA LYS A 221 5.19 24.35 13.44
C LYS A 221 6.56 25.02 13.50
N ARG A 222 7.59 24.26 13.86
CA ARG A 222 8.92 24.82 14.11
C ARG A 222 9.72 24.86 12.80
N LYS A 223 10.26 26.03 12.49
CA LYS A 223 11.46 26.10 11.65
C LYS A 223 12.62 25.62 12.51
N PHE A 224 13.22 24.49 12.16
CA PHE A 224 14.38 23.99 12.89
C PHE A 224 15.56 24.91 12.58
N PRO A 225 16.15 25.58 13.59
CA PRO A 225 17.24 26.54 13.37
C PRO A 225 18.56 25.85 12.99
N ASP A 226 18.69 24.55 13.28
CA ASP A 226 19.82 23.72 12.90
C ASP A 226 19.58 23.05 11.54
N ARG A 227 20.66 22.74 10.82
CA ARG A 227 20.64 21.97 9.55
C ARG A 227 20.09 20.54 9.69
N CYS A 228 19.56 20.15 10.85
CA CYS A 228 18.98 18.83 11.06
C CYS A 228 17.60 18.75 10.39
N THR A 229 17.55 18.09 9.24
CA THR A 229 16.31 17.90 8.45
C THR A 229 15.50 16.68 8.85
N LEU A 230 16.05 15.78 9.68
CA LEU A 230 15.42 14.52 10.09
C LEU A 230 13.98 14.68 10.64
N PRO A 231 13.67 15.62 11.57
CA PRO A 231 12.29 15.76 12.07
C PRO A 231 11.30 16.13 10.97
N ALA A 232 11.67 17.06 10.08
CA ALA A 232 10.82 17.48 8.98
C ALA A 232 10.67 16.37 7.90
N LYS A 233 11.75 15.63 7.59
CA LYS A 233 11.69 14.44 6.73
C LYS A 233 10.78 13.36 7.33
N LEU A 234 10.89 13.08 8.63
CA LEU A 234 10.00 12.14 9.32
C LEU A 234 8.54 12.57 9.22
N TYR A 235 8.25 13.86 9.43
CA TYR A 235 6.89 14.37 9.33
C TYR A 235 6.32 14.27 7.90
N LEU A 236 7.16 14.44 6.87
CA LEU A 236 6.77 14.21 5.47
C LEU A 236 6.37 12.75 5.20
N PHE A 237 7.12 11.80 5.76
CA PHE A 237 6.82 10.37 5.63
C PHE A 237 5.55 9.99 6.39
N LEU A 238 5.37 10.53 7.60
CA LEU A 238 4.12 10.38 8.36
C LEU A 238 2.92 10.90 7.55
N TYR A 239 3.06 12.05 6.89
CA TYR A 239 2.01 12.61 6.04
C TYR A 239 1.67 11.69 4.85
N PHE A 240 2.68 11.12 4.18
CA PHE A 240 2.46 10.15 3.11
C PHE A 240 1.74 8.88 3.59
N HIS A 241 2.18 8.30 4.70
CA HIS A 241 1.56 7.10 5.26
C HIS A 241 0.15 7.34 5.78
N ASP A 242 -0.11 8.50 6.38
CA ASP A 242 -1.45 8.94 6.81
C ASP A 242 -2.42 8.99 5.62
N GLN A 243 -2.03 9.64 4.52
CA GLN A 243 -2.85 9.67 3.30
C GLN A 243 -3.11 8.27 2.74
N CYS A 244 -2.11 7.39 2.76
CA CYS A 244 -2.28 6.01 2.33
C CYS A 244 -3.29 5.24 3.18
N CYS A 245 -3.23 5.36 4.51
CA CYS A 245 -4.17 4.74 5.43
C CYS A 245 -5.58 5.33 5.29
N ALA A 246 -5.70 6.66 5.19
CA ALA A 246 -6.96 7.36 4.98
C ALA A 246 -7.72 6.85 3.74
N MET A 247 -7.02 6.65 2.62
CA MET A 247 -7.63 6.10 1.41
C MET A 247 -7.95 4.61 1.50
N SER A 248 -7.12 3.81 2.18
CA SER A 248 -7.38 2.38 2.31
C SER A 248 -8.57 2.08 3.23
N ASN A 249 -8.70 2.84 4.31
CA ASN A 249 -9.70 2.59 5.36
C ASN A 249 -10.99 3.40 5.16
N ASN A 250 -11.08 4.20 4.10
CA ASN A 250 -12.15 5.16 3.88
C ASN A 250 -12.37 6.10 5.10
N THR A 251 -11.27 6.56 5.72
CA THR A 251 -11.27 7.45 6.89
C THR A 251 -10.65 8.81 6.56
N PRO A 252 -11.05 9.90 7.25
CA PRO A 252 -10.38 11.18 7.10
C PRO A 252 -8.90 11.09 7.53
N PRO A 253 -7.99 11.84 6.88
CA PRO A 253 -6.58 11.89 7.29
C PRO A 253 -6.42 12.58 8.65
N HIS A 254 -5.39 12.17 9.41
CA HIS A 254 -5.02 12.80 10.67
C HIS A 254 -4.21 14.08 10.48
N ILE A 255 -3.50 14.23 9.37
CA ILE A 255 -2.73 15.42 9.02
C ILE A 255 -3.43 16.16 7.89
N LYS A 256 -3.85 17.40 8.18
CA LYS A 256 -4.44 18.32 7.21
C LYS A 256 -3.41 19.32 6.71
N SER A 257 -3.68 19.88 5.54
CA SER A 257 -2.96 20.98 4.92
C SER A 257 -2.83 22.22 5.81
N THR A 258 -3.74 22.38 6.78
CA THR A 258 -3.74 23.47 7.77
C THR A 258 -2.99 23.14 9.06
N ASP A 259 -2.57 21.90 9.27
CA ASP A 259 -1.92 21.46 10.51
C ASP A 259 -0.42 21.80 10.53
N TYR A 260 0.19 22.12 9.38
CA TYR A 260 1.61 22.45 9.28
C TYR A 260 1.86 23.84 8.68
N ALA A 261 2.91 24.51 9.13
CA ALA A 261 3.30 25.80 8.59
C ALA A 261 3.91 25.65 7.18
N ALA A 262 3.69 26.63 6.30
CA ALA A 262 4.11 26.58 4.90
C ALA A 262 5.63 26.38 4.70
N ASN A 263 6.43 26.76 5.70
CA ASN A 263 7.89 26.72 5.67
C ASN A 263 8.52 25.51 6.40
N VAL A 264 7.71 24.57 6.90
CA VAL A 264 8.21 23.41 7.68
C VAL A 264 9.19 22.56 6.88
N PHE A 265 8.97 22.44 5.57
CA PHE A 265 9.76 21.58 4.69
C PHE A 265 10.83 22.36 3.91
N ASP A 266 10.96 23.68 4.07
CA ASP A 266 11.86 24.51 3.26
C ASP A 266 13.30 23.99 3.28
N HIS A 267 13.85 23.71 4.47
CA HIS A 267 15.22 23.20 4.59
C HIS A 267 15.41 21.80 4.01
N VAL A 268 14.38 20.94 4.07
CA VAL A 268 14.41 19.62 3.41
C VAL A 268 14.50 19.80 1.90
N LEU A 269 13.71 20.72 1.35
CA LEU A 269 13.65 20.99 -0.08
C LEU A 269 14.87 21.79 -0.59
N GLU A 270 15.55 22.54 0.28
CA GLU A 270 16.84 23.18 -0.01
C GLU A 270 17.99 22.15 -0.04
N GLU A 271 18.01 21.20 0.90
CA GLU A 271 19.01 20.13 0.95
C GLU A 271 18.81 19.10 -0.17
N GLU A 272 17.56 18.74 -0.45
CA GLU A 272 17.17 17.72 -1.43
C GLU A 272 16.16 18.29 -2.44
N PRO A 273 16.60 19.13 -3.40
CA PRO A 273 15.70 19.79 -4.35
C PRO A 273 14.91 18.82 -5.24
N ASP A 274 15.42 17.60 -5.42
CA ASP A 274 14.71 16.53 -6.14
C ASP A 274 13.46 16.02 -5.40
N PHE A 275 13.28 16.32 -4.11
CA PHE A 275 12.05 16.03 -3.38
C PHE A 275 10.91 17.01 -3.70
N ARG A 276 11.18 18.14 -4.34
CA ARG A 276 10.17 19.16 -4.59
C ARG A 276 8.96 18.65 -5.39
N PRO A 277 9.14 17.94 -6.52
CA PRO A 277 8.00 17.38 -7.25
C PRO A 277 7.19 16.39 -6.42
N LEU A 278 7.87 15.57 -5.61
CA LEU A 278 7.22 14.59 -4.72
C LEU A 278 6.35 15.29 -3.68
N PHE A 279 6.91 16.33 -3.04
CA PHE A 279 6.21 17.15 -2.06
C PHE A 279 4.98 17.82 -2.67
N ASP A 280 5.12 18.44 -3.84
CA ASP A 280 4.01 19.13 -4.51
C ASP A 280 2.86 18.14 -4.84
N ILE A 281 3.17 16.91 -5.29
CA ILE A 281 2.16 15.86 -5.52
C ILE A 281 1.51 15.42 -4.22
N LEU A 282 2.29 15.25 -3.16
CA LEU A 282 1.78 14.82 -1.86
C LEU A 282 0.81 15.85 -1.25
N VAL A 283 1.12 17.14 -1.36
CA VAL A 283 0.22 18.22 -0.93
C VAL A 283 -1.08 18.21 -1.74
N ALA A 284 -0.98 18.05 -3.06
CA ALA A 284 -2.17 17.99 -3.91
C ALA A 284 -3.06 16.77 -3.59
N ASN A 285 -2.46 15.60 -3.35
CA ASN A 285 -3.19 14.42 -2.90
C ASN A 285 -3.90 14.64 -1.56
N GLY A 286 -3.25 15.30 -0.61
CA GLY A 286 -3.85 15.65 0.68
C GLY A 286 -5.08 16.56 0.53
N GLN A 287 -5.00 17.56 -0.37
CA GLN A 287 -6.14 18.43 -0.67
C GLN A 287 -7.31 17.68 -1.30
N VAL A 288 -7.04 16.72 -2.19
CA VAL A 288 -8.07 15.83 -2.74
C VAL A 288 -8.74 15.02 -1.63
N LEU A 289 -7.95 14.44 -0.71
CA LEU A 289 -8.48 13.67 0.41
C LEU A 289 -9.33 14.52 1.34
N GLU A 290 -8.86 15.70 1.72
CA GLU A 290 -9.63 16.63 2.54
C GLU A 290 -10.94 17.03 1.87
N ALA A 291 -10.94 17.25 0.55
CA ALA A 291 -12.16 17.57 -0.18
C ALA A 291 -13.14 16.39 -0.21
N LEU A 292 -12.64 15.16 -0.44
CA LEU A 292 -13.44 13.93 -0.45
C LEU A 292 -14.18 13.74 0.88
N TYR A 293 -13.54 13.97 2.02
CA TYR A 293 -14.15 13.78 3.34
C TYR A 293 -14.81 15.03 3.94
N GLY A 294 -14.44 16.23 3.48
CA GLY A 294 -14.83 17.50 4.09
C GLY A 294 -16.13 18.10 3.56
N LYS A 295 -16.50 17.83 2.29
CA LYS A 295 -17.72 18.37 1.65
C LYS A 295 -18.27 17.38 0.62
N PRO A 296 -19.56 17.45 0.25
CA PRO A 296 -20.06 16.74 -0.92
C PRO A 296 -19.24 17.13 -2.17
N CYS A 297 -18.56 16.17 -2.79
CA CYS A 297 -17.86 16.36 -4.05
C CYS A 297 -18.87 16.48 -5.20
N ASP A 298 -19.31 17.70 -5.47
CA ASP A 298 -20.07 18.03 -6.68
C ASP A 298 -19.17 18.04 -7.94
N HIS A 299 -19.79 18.18 -9.11
CA HIS A 299 -19.09 18.17 -10.38
C HIS A 299 -18.04 19.29 -10.47
N SER A 300 -18.34 20.51 -10.03
CA SER A 300 -17.39 21.64 -10.07
C SER A 300 -16.14 21.37 -9.21
N ASN A 301 -16.34 20.78 -8.03
CA ASN A 301 -15.25 20.44 -7.12
C ASN A 301 -14.35 19.35 -7.70
N ILE A 302 -14.92 18.34 -8.36
CA ILE A 302 -14.15 17.28 -9.03
C ILE A 302 -13.23 17.86 -10.11
N TYR A 303 -13.75 18.73 -10.98
CA TYR A 303 -12.94 19.37 -12.02
C TYR A 303 -11.80 20.20 -11.45
N HIS A 304 -12.06 20.96 -10.38
CA HIS A 304 -11.03 21.77 -9.73
C HIS A 304 -9.91 20.92 -9.11
N LEU A 305 -10.27 19.81 -8.46
CA LEU A 305 -9.32 18.87 -7.89
C LEU A 305 -8.48 18.17 -8.98
N GLU A 306 -9.07 17.87 -10.12
CA GLU A 306 -8.35 17.32 -11.26
C GLU A 306 -7.40 18.31 -11.90
N GLU A 307 -7.82 19.57 -12.03
CA GLU A 307 -6.98 20.66 -12.49
C GLU A 307 -5.77 20.82 -11.57
N LEU A 308 -5.97 20.80 -10.25
CA LEU A 308 -4.90 20.80 -9.26
C LEU A 308 -3.89 19.66 -9.49
N LEU A 309 -4.37 18.41 -9.57
CA LEU A 309 -3.51 17.26 -9.84
C LEU A 309 -2.78 17.38 -11.20
N GLY A 310 -3.45 17.94 -12.21
CA GLY A 310 -2.89 18.18 -13.54
C GLY A 310 -1.80 19.25 -13.55
N CYS A 311 -2.01 20.36 -12.86
CA CYS A 311 -1.05 21.46 -12.70
C CYS A 311 0.23 20.97 -12.02
N VAL A 312 0.11 20.19 -10.94
CA VAL A 312 1.28 19.64 -10.24
C VAL A 312 2.03 18.64 -11.12
N SER A 313 1.31 17.76 -11.81
CA SER A 313 1.93 16.82 -12.77
C SER A 313 2.70 17.54 -13.88
N LYS A 314 2.15 18.65 -14.40
CA LYS A 314 2.80 19.48 -15.42
C LYS A 314 4.07 20.16 -14.89
N SER A 315 4.04 20.59 -13.63
CA SER A 315 5.15 21.28 -12.98
C SER A 315 6.30 20.35 -12.57
N ALA A 316 6.06 19.05 -12.45
CA ALA A 316 7.07 18.06 -12.05
C ALA A 316 8.24 17.91 -13.05
N ARG A 317 8.11 18.41 -14.29
CA ARG A 317 9.16 18.63 -15.33
C ARG A 317 10.09 17.46 -15.70
N LYS A 318 10.01 16.29 -15.07
CA LYS A 318 10.76 15.08 -15.43
C LYS A 318 9.80 14.02 -15.98
N PRO A 319 10.00 13.53 -17.22
CA PRO A 319 9.35 12.31 -17.68
C PRO A 319 9.72 11.17 -16.74
N MET A 320 8.76 10.32 -16.39
CA MET A 320 9.01 9.12 -15.58
C MET A 320 10.18 8.34 -16.21
N GLN A 321 11.28 8.23 -15.47
CA GLN A 321 12.40 7.41 -15.92
C GLN A 321 12.09 5.96 -15.57
N PRO A 322 12.31 5.01 -16.49
CA PRO A 322 12.30 3.60 -16.14
C PRO A 322 13.34 3.37 -15.04
N PHE A 323 12.99 2.48 -14.13
CA PHE A 323 13.85 2.12 -13.02
C PHE A 323 15.24 1.61 -13.50
N LEU A 324 16.34 2.16 -12.96
CA LEU A 324 17.72 1.89 -13.43
C LEU A 324 18.62 1.10 -12.45
N GLY A 325 18.08 0.48 -11.41
CA GLY A 325 18.87 -0.39 -10.50
C GLY A 325 19.06 0.15 -9.08
N LEU A 326 19.78 -0.62 -8.26
CA LEU A 326 19.92 -0.44 -6.81
C LEU A 326 20.81 0.74 -6.38
N ASP A 327 21.40 1.46 -7.34
CA ASP A 327 22.50 2.41 -7.12
C ASP A 327 22.03 3.85 -6.79
N GLY A 328 20.72 4.08 -6.64
CA GLY A 328 20.14 5.38 -6.29
C GLY A 328 19.75 5.49 -4.82
N SER A 329 20.33 6.44 -4.09
CA SER A 329 20.06 6.68 -2.67
C SER A 329 18.66 7.27 -2.36
N ASN A 330 17.93 7.81 -3.34
CA ASN A 330 16.71 8.63 -3.10
C ASN A 330 15.45 8.24 -3.91
N MET A 331 15.39 7.06 -4.53
CA MET A 331 14.44 6.76 -5.64
C MET A 331 13.20 5.90 -5.29
N ASN A 332 12.76 5.78 -4.03
CA ASN A 332 11.69 4.82 -3.67
C ASN A 332 10.30 5.40 -3.39
N TYR A 333 10.14 6.72 -3.26
CA TYR A 333 8.84 7.34 -2.92
C TYR A 333 8.10 7.93 -4.10
N GLU A 334 8.78 8.18 -5.22
CA GLU A 334 8.16 8.74 -6.43
C GLU A 334 7.04 7.82 -6.94
N ALA A 335 7.33 6.54 -7.17
CA ALA A 335 6.32 5.60 -7.64
C ALA A 335 5.14 5.45 -6.67
N PRO A 336 5.32 5.26 -5.35
CA PRO A 336 4.22 5.23 -4.39
C PRO A 336 3.34 6.49 -4.37
N VAL A 337 3.94 7.69 -4.43
CA VAL A 337 3.19 8.96 -4.43
C VAL A 337 2.44 9.15 -5.76
N GLN A 338 3.03 8.75 -6.89
CA GLN A 338 2.35 8.78 -8.19
C GLN A 338 1.21 7.76 -8.27
N ILE A 339 1.42 6.53 -7.79
CA ILE A 339 0.35 5.54 -7.66
C ILE A 339 -0.81 6.12 -6.85
N HIS A 340 -0.50 6.83 -5.76
CA HIS A 340 -1.51 7.48 -4.93
C HIS A 340 -2.26 8.59 -5.68
N MET A 341 -1.56 9.40 -6.47
CA MET A 341 -2.18 10.42 -7.32
C MET A 341 -3.14 9.80 -8.36
N PHE A 342 -2.74 8.74 -9.05
CA PHE A 342 -3.61 8.05 -10.00
C PHE A 342 -4.79 7.36 -9.31
N TRP A 343 -4.57 6.84 -8.10
CA TRP A 343 -5.65 6.28 -7.29
C TRP A 343 -6.66 7.35 -6.85
N ALA A 344 -6.20 8.56 -6.50
CA ALA A 344 -7.05 9.70 -6.20
C ALA A 344 -7.91 10.10 -7.42
N ARG A 345 -7.32 10.11 -8.63
CA ARG A 345 -8.08 10.34 -9.88
C ARG A 345 -9.15 9.29 -10.13
N ILE A 346 -8.84 8.00 -9.91
CA ILE A 346 -9.85 6.93 -9.98
C ILE A 346 -10.96 7.21 -8.97
N THR A 347 -10.62 7.49 -7.72
CA THR A 347 -11.60 7.73 -6.64
C THR A 347 -12.56 8.87 -6.99
N LEU A 348 -12.07 9.95 -7.61
CA LEU A 348 -12.89 11.09 -8.04
C LEU A 348 -13.88 10.76 -9.17
N ARG A 349 -13.53 9.85 -10.08
CA ARG A 349 -14.27 9.60 -11.33
C ARG A 349 -15.02 8.28 -11.41
N VAL A 350 -14.66 7.30 -10.58
CA VAL A 350 -15.14 5.92 -10.72
C VAL A 350 -16.66 5.81 -10.58
N HIS A 351 -17.27 6.57 -9.66
CA HIS A 351 -18.72 6.58 -9.48
C HIS A 351 -19.49 7.20 -10.65
N ARG A 352 -18.78 7.91 -11.54
CA ARG A 352 -19.35 8.56 -12.72
C ARG A 352 -19.22 7.73 -13.99
N LEU A 353 -18.53 6.58 -13.95
CA LEU A 353 -18.43 5.67 -15.09
C LEU A 353 -19.78 5.27 -15.71
N PRO A 354 -20.87 5.04 -14.93
CA PRO A 354 -22.18 4.72 -15.50
C PRO A 354 -23.01 5.96 -15.91
N LEU A 355 -22.55 7.19 -15.62
CA LEU A 355 -23.33 8.41 -15.81
C LEU A 355 -23.08 9.01 -17.19
N THR A 356 -24.13 9.10 -18.02
CA THR A 356 -24.01 9.57 -19.41
C THR A 356 -23.38 10.96 -19.54
N GLU A 357 -23.69 11.88 -18.62
CA GLU A 357 -23.20 13.28 -18.67
C GLU A 357 -21.68 13.41 -18.51
N ASP A 358 -21.05 12.46 -17.81
CA ASP A 358 -19.62 12.48 -17.47
C ASP A 358 -18.86 11.26 -17.96
N TRP A 359 -19.50 10.41 -18.75
CA TRP A 359 -18.99 9.08 -19.09
C TRP A 359 -17.62 9.17 -19.78
N ILE A 360 -17.49 9.93 -20.87
CA ILE A 360 -16.24 10.01 -21.64
C ILE A 360 -15.07 10.55 -20.80
N PRO A 361 -15.17 11.70 -20.11
CA PRO A 361 -14.10 12.16 -19.21
C PRO A 361 -13.76 11.13 -18.13
N SER A 362 -14.77 10.52 -17.51
CA SER A 362 -14.56 9.59 -16.40
C SER A 362 -13.89 8.30 -16.87
N MET A 363 -14.33 7.75 -18.00
CA MET A 363 -13.72 6.57 -18.61
C MET A 363 -12.27 6.86 -19.00
N SER A 364 -12.02 7.96 -19.69
CA SER A 364 -10.66 8.34 -20.12
C SER A 364 -9.70 8.48 -18.94
N ILE A 365 -10.12 9.18 -17.88
CA ILE A 365 -9.30 9.39 -16.68
C ILE A 365 -9.07 8.10 -15.92
N CYS A 366 -10.11 7.28 -15.72
CA CYS A 366 -9.99 5.99 -15.04
C CYS A 366 -9.09 5.04 -15.82
N VAL A 367 -9.29 4.86 -17.13
CA VAL A 367 -8.47 3.99 -17.98
C VAL A 367 -6.99 4.40 -17.92
N ARG A 368 -6.69 5.69 -18.12
CA ARG A 368 -5.30 6.16 -18.09
C ARG A 368 -4.67 5.99 -16.71
N SER A 369 -5.41 6.29 -15.65
CA SER A 369 -4.93 6.10 -14.28
C SER A 369 -4.67 4.62 -13.97
N SER A 370 -5.54 3.71 -14.42
CA SER A 370 -5.37 2.26 -14.27
C SER A 370 -4.14 1.73 -15.03
N GLN A 371 -3.93 2.16 -16.28
CA GLN A 371 -2.72 1.82 -17.04
C GLN A 371 -1.45 2.28 -16.31
N MET A 372 -1.45 3.51 -15.78
CA MET A 372 -0.29 4.06 -15.05
C MET A 372 -0.04 3.33 -13.73
N ILE A 373 -1.08 3.00 -12.96
CA ILE A 373 -0.94 2.24 -11.70
C ILE A 373 -0.32 0.87 -11.96
N LEU A 374 -0.84 0.12 -12.95
CA LEU A 374 -0.30 -1.19 -13.30
C LEU A 374 1.17 -1.10 -13.75
N LEU A 375 1.49 -0.13 -14.61
CA LEU A 375 2.85 0.08 -15.09
C LEU A 375 3.81 0.45 -13.96
N LEU A 376 3.41 1.36 -13.06
CA LEU A 376 4.21 1.79 -11.91
C LEU A 376 4.50 0.62 -10.97
N TYR A 377 3.50 -0.20 -10.64
CA TYR A 377 3.72 -1.40 -9.85
C TYR A 377 4.66 -2.38 -10.56
N PHE A 378 4.48 -2.58 -11.87
CA PHE A 378 5.32 -3.50 -12.65
C PHE A 378 6.78 -3.06 -12.66
N GLN A 379 7.05 -1.78 -12.94
CA GLN A 379 8.39 -1.22 -12.90
C GLN A 379 9.00 -1.25 -11.49
N THR A 380 8.18 -1.03 -10.45
CA THR A 380 8.65 -1.02 -9.06
C THR A 380 8.97 -2.42 -8.55
N TYR A 381 8.15 -3.42 -8.87
CA TYR A 381 8.38 -4.81 -8.47
C TYR A 381 9.52 -5.44 -9.28
N ASN A 382 9.70 -5.00 -10.53
CA ASN A 382 10.67 -5.56 -11.47
C ASN A 382 10.64 -7.11 -11.47
N PRO A 383 9.52 -7.74 -11.88
CA PRO A 383 9.32 -9.17 -11.73
C PRO A 383 10.37 -9.97 -12.49
N SER A 384 10.90 -11.00 -11.84
CA SER A 384 11.83 -11.95 -12.45
C SER A 384 11.51 -13.37 -12.01
N MET A 385 12.14 -14.37 -12.63
CA MET A 385 11.90 -15.76 -12.28
C MET A 385 12.37 -16.06 -10.84
N ALA A 386 11.52 -16.67 -10.03
CA ALA A 386 11.93 -17.07 -8.68
C ALA A 386 12.96 -18.22 -8.73
N PRO A 387 13.95 -18.25 -7.82
CA PRO A 387 14.86 -19.39 -7.69
C PRO A 387 14.07 -20.69 -7.47
N GLY A 388 14.29 -21.69 -8.33
CA GLY A 388 13.59 -22.98 -8.26
C GLY A 388 12.17 -23.00 -8.81
N ALA A 389 11.69 -21.94 -9.49
CA ALA A 389 10.33 -21.85 -10.02
C ALA A 389 9.93 -23.04 -10.92
N THR A 390 10.86 -23.56 -11.74
CA THR A 390 10.63 -24.73 -12.60
C THR A 390 10.41 -26.03 -11.83
N GLN A 391 11.03 -26.17 -10.66
CA GLN A 391 10.83 -27.34 -9.78
C GLN A 391 9.47 -27.25 -9.06
N ASN A 392 9.03 -26.02 -8.76
CA ASN A 392 7.76 -25.75 -8.08
C ASN A 392 6.53 -25.95 -8.98
N LEU A 393 6.70 -26.02 -10.31
CA LEU A 393 5.63 -26.32 -11.27
C LEU A 393 4.91 -27.65 -10.98
N HIS A 394 5.61 -28.63 -10.41
CA HIS A 394 5.10 -29.99 -10.17
C HIS A 394 4.53 -30.19 -8.77
N ASN A 395 4.60 -29.18 -7.89
CA ASN A 395 4.08 -29.24 -6.51
C ASN A 395 3.33 -27.93 -6.16
N PRO A 396 2.15 -27.68 -6.77
CA PRO A 396 1.37 -26.45 -6.56
C PRO A 396 0.78 -26.30 -5.14
N SER A 397 0.94 -27.31 -4.28
CA SER A 397 0.43 -27.28 -2.90
C SER A 397 1.29 -26.45 -1.95
N ALA A 398 2.56 -26.20 -2.30
CA ALA A 398 3.44 -25.31 -1.58
C ALA A 398 3.18 -23.86 -2.05
N SER A 399 2.94 -22.96 -1.10
CA SER A 399 2.70 -21.52 -1.28
C SER A 399 3.92 -20.75 -1.81
N LEU A 400 4.64 -21.32 -2.79
CA LEU A 400 5.88 -20.79 -3.33
C LEU A 400 5.55 -19.95 -4.57
N SER A 401 5.84 -18.66 -4.48
CA SER A 401 5.72 -17.72 -5.60
C SER A 401 6.56 -18.19 -6.79
N LEU A 402 5.97 -18.17 -8.00
CA LEU A 402 6.71 -18.50 -9.22
C LEU A 402 7.60 -17.34 -9.69
N LEU A 403 7.28 -16.11 -9.27
CA LEU A 403 8.03 -14.91 -9.57
C LEU A 403 8.67 -14.33 -8.31
N ALA A 404 9.89 -13.83 -8.48
CA ALA A 404 10.56 -12.97 -7.51
C ALA A 404 10.34 -11.50 -7.88
N MET A 405 10.59 -10.63 -6.92
CA MET A 405 10.57 -9.17 -7.10
C MET A 405 11.77 -8.56 -6.40
N GLU A 406 12.23 -7.42 -6.90
CA GLU A 406 13.18 -6.58 -6.20
C GLU A 406 12.39 -5.85 -5.10
N GLY A 407 12.40 -6.39 -3.87
CA GLY A 407 11.47 -6.03 -2.81
C GLY A 407 11.56 -4.58 -2.33
N ARG A 408 10.96 -3.61 -3.04
CA ARG A 408 11.02 -2.16 -2.72
C ARG A 408 9.84 -1.61 -1.94
N LEU A 409 8.68 -2.28 -2.00
CA LEU A 409 7.49 -1.85 -1.29
C LEU A 409 6.99 -2.97 -0.38
N PRO A 410 6.45 -2.64 0.81
CA PRO A 410 5.66 -3.61 1.55
C PRO A 410 4.50 -4.08 0.67
N LEU A 411 4.27 -5.40 0.62
CA LEU A 411 3.28 -6.03 -0.25
C LEU A 411 1.88 -5.92 0.34
N THR A 412 1.34 -4.72 0.50
CA THR A 412 0.10 -4.43 1.24
C THR A 412 -1.16 -4.89 0.48
N TRP A 413 -2.25 -5.30 1.15
CA TRP A 413 -3.51 -5.69 0.51
C TRP A 413 -4.16 -4.54 -0.29
N ARG A 414 -3.96 -3.29 0.11
CA ARG A 414 -4.33 -2.10 -0.68
C ARG A 414 -3.74 -2.13 -2.09
N GLN A 415 -2.56 -2.69 -2.28
CA GLN A 415 -1.98 -2.85 -3.62
C GLN A 415 -2.76 -3.91 -4.41
N VAL A 416 -3.15 -5.01 -3.76
CA VAL A 416 -4.01 -6.04 -4.37
C VAL A 416 -5.30 -5.40 -4.88
N LYS A 417 -6.00 -4.61 -4.03
CA LYS A 417 -7.20 -3.87 -4.41
C LYS A 417 -6.96 -2.94 -5.59
N ARG A 418 -5.89 -2.14 -5.57
CA ARG A 418 -5.56 -1.17 -6.64
C ARG A 418 -5.27 -1.86 -7.98
N ILE A 419 -4.54 -2.98 -7.96
CA ILE A 419 -4.22 -3.77 -9.16
C ILE A 419 -5.50 -4.39 -9.74
N MET A 420 -6.31 -5.05 -8.90
CA MET A 420 -7.59 -5.64 -9.31
C MET A 420 -8.54 -4.59 -9.88
N THR A 421 -8.72 -3.47 -9.19
CA THR A 421 -9.56 -2.35 -9.63
C THR A 421 -9.10 -1.81 -10.97
N SER A 422 -7.79 -1.69 -11.17
CA SER A 422 -7.22 -1.21 -12.43
C SER A 422 -7.49 -2.16 -13.59
N ALA A 423 -7.34 -3.47 -13.39
CA ALA A 423 -7.70 -4.46 -14.39
C ALA A 423 -9.20 -4.43 -14.73
N PHE A 424 -10.06 -4.36 -13.71
CA PHE A 424 -11.51 -4.26 -13.88
C PHE A 424 -11.97 -3.01 -14.63
N ILE A 425 -11.35 -1.86 -14.37
CA ILE A 425 -11.62 -0.63 -15.15
C ILE A 425 -11.28 -0.84 -16.63
N LEU A 426 -10.14 -1.46 -16.96
CA LEU A 426 -9.77 -1.73 -18.35
C LEU A 426 -10.72 -2.72 -19.03
N ILE A 427 -11.16 -3.76 -18.31
CA ILE A 427 -12.16 -4.72 -18.78
C ILE A 427 -13.50 -4.02 -19.04
N TYR A 428 -13.95 -3.20 -18.10
CA TYR A 428 -15.18 -2.42 -18.24
C TYR A 428 -15.10 -1.50 -19.47
N ALA A 429 -13.99 -0.77 -19.61
CA ALA A 429 -13.77 0.12 -20.75
C ALA A 429 -13.72 -0.63 -22.09
N TYR A 430 -13.17 -1.85 -22.12
CA TYR A 430 -13.14 -2.70 -23.32
C TYR A 430 -14.54 -3.07 -23.79
N TRP A 431 -15.43 -3.49 -22.89
CA TRP A 431 -16.83 -3.77 -23.26
C TRP A 431 -17.58 -2.55 -23.78
N HIS A 432 -17.15 -1.37 -23.36
CA HIS A 432 -17.70 -0.10 -23.77
C HIS A 432 -16.99 0.51 -25.00
N GLY A 433 -16.02 -0.18 -25.61
CA GLY A 433 -15.34 0.25 -26.84
C GLY A 433 -14.28 1.34 -26.65
N GLU A 434 -13.91 1.65 -25.41
CA GLU A 434 -12.99 2.75 -25.06
C GLU A 434 -11.54 2.28 -24.89
N VAL A 435 -11.33 0.95 -24.83
CA VAL A 435 -10.02 0.30 -24.73
C VAL A 435 -9.94 -0.78 -25.80
N THR A 436 -8.78 -0.89 -26.46
CA THR A 436 -8.55 -1.91 -27.48
C THR A 436 -8.37 -3.30 -26.88
N PHE A 437 -8.56 -4.34 -27.69
CA PHE A 437 -8.32 -5.72 -27.27
C PHE A 437 -6.88 -5.94 -26.78
N GLU A 438 -5.88 -5.34 -27.43
CA GLU A 438 -4.48 -5.45 -27.02
C GLU A 438 -4.22 -4.81 -25.65
N GLU A 439 -4.76 -3.60 -25.42
CA GLU A 439 -4.60 -2.89 -24.16
C GLU A 439 -5.22 -3.64 -22.97
N VAL A 440 -6.42 -4.21 -23.14
CA VAL A 440 -7.06 -4.99 -22.06
C VAL A 440 -6.31 -6.30 -21.81
N CYS A 441 -5.84 -7.00 -22.87
CA CYS A 441 -5.05 -8.22 -22.70
C CYS A 441 -3.73 -7.94 -21.97
N ARG A 442 -3.03 -6.86 -22.34
CA ARG A 442 -1.80 -6.42 -21.67
C ARG A 442 -2.05 -6.02 -20.22
N GLY A 443 -3.12 -5.27 -19.96
CA GLY A 443 -3.51 -4.86 -18.61
C GLY A 443 -3.81 -6.05 -17.69
N THR A 444 -4.62 -7.00 -18.17
CA THR A 444 -4.95 -8.24 -17.44
C THR A 444 -3.72 -9.11 -17.22
N ALA A 445 -2.85 -9.28 -18.23
CA ALA A 445 -1.59 -10.00 -18.08
C ALA A 445 -0.68 -9.37 -17.03
N MET A 446 -0.56 -8.04 -17.03
CA MET A 446 0.23 -7.31 -16.03
C MET A 446 -0.33 -7.49 -14.62
N ALA A 447 -1.66 -7.42 -14.45
CA ALA A 447 -2.30 -7.66 -13.15
C ALA A 447 -2.03 -9.08 -12.63
N LEU A 448 -2.11 -10.10 -13.48
CA LEU A 448 -1.78 -11.49 -13.11
C LEU A 448 -0.33 -11.64 -12.66
N VAL A 449 0.63 -11.03 -13.38
CA VAL A 449 2.04 -11.02 -12.98
C VAL A 449 2.23 -10.35 -11.62
N LEU A 450 1.61 -9.19 -11.41
CA LEU A 450 1.75 -8.44 -10.17
C LEU A 450 1.16 -9.20 -8.97
N HIS A 451 0.03 -9.87 -9.15
CA HIS A 451 -0.54 -10.73 -8.11
C HIS A 451 0.29 -11.98 -7.85
N GLU A 452 0.92 -12.57 -8.88
CA GLU A 452 1.88 -13.66 -8.67
C GLU A 452 3.04 -13.21 -7.78
N CYS A 453 3.62 -12.03 -8.02
CA CYS A 453 4.64 -11.46 -7.14
C CYS A 453 4.14 -11.27 -5.69
N GLN A 454 2.85 -10.94 -5.51
CA GLN A 454 2.25 -10.76 -4.20
C GLN A 454 1.96 -12.07 -3.45
N ARG A 455 1.98 -13.22 -4.14
CA ARG A 455 1.73 -14.54 -3.56
C ARG A 455 2.76 -14.91 -2.49
N VAL A 456 3.98 -14.36 -2.56
CA VAL A 456 5.00 -14.55 -1.51
C VAL A 456 4.53 -14.13 -0.12
N ARG A 457 3.61 -13.16 -0.02
CA ARG A 457 3.02 -12.72 1.25
C ARG A 457 1.63 -13.30 1.48
N TRP A 458 0.74 -13.17 0.49
CA TRP A 458 -0.69 -13.44 0.69
C TRP A 458 -1.08 -14.88 0.35
N GLY A 459 -0.19 -15.64 -0.30
CA GLY A 459 -0.40 -17.06 -0.58
C GLY A 459 -1.73 -17.32 -1.29
N ARG A 460 -2.53 -18.21 -0.70
CA ARG A 460 -3.82 -18.68 -1.24
C ARG A 460 -4.92 -17.63 -1.20
N GLU A 461 -4.79 -16.58 -0.40
CA GLU A 461 -5.80 -15.52 -0.34
C GLU A 461 -5.92 -14.74 -1.65
N LEU A 462 -4.89 -14.81 -2.51
CA LEU A 462 -4.94 -14.24 -3.87
C LEU A 462 -5.60 -15.15 -4.90
N ASP A 463 -5.79 -16.44 -4.60
CA ASP A 463 -6.25 -17.42 -5.60
C ASP A 463 -7.63 -17.04 -6.13
N GLY A 464 -8.53 -16.52 -5.27
CA GLY A 464 -9.85 -16.05 -5.70
C GLY A 464 -9.79 -14.86 -6.64
N ALA A 465 -8.92 -13.88 -6.36
CA ALA A 465 -8.74 -12.69 -7.19
C ALA A 465 -8.13 -13.04 -8.56
N MET A 466 -7.09 -13.88 -8.57
CA MET A 466 -6.44 -14.34 -9.80
C MET A 466 -7.37 -15.22 -10.63
N THR A 467 -8.14 -16.11 -10.00
CA THR A 467 -9.12 -16.97 -10.69
C THR A 467 -10.18 -16.12 -11.37
N VAL A 468 -10.73 -15.11 -10.70
CA VAL A 468 -11.71 -14.21 -11.33
C VAL A 468 -11.13 -13.46 -12.53
N LEU A 469 -9.88 -12.98 -12.48
CA LEU A 469 -9.27 -12.37 -13.66
C LEU A 469 -9.14 -13.35 -14.83
N ARG A 470 -8.78 -14.61 -14.54
CA ARG A 470 -8.67 -15.68 -15.56
C ARG A 470 -10.03 -16.05 -16.14
N ASP A 471 -11.05 -16.19 -15.31
CA ASP A 471 -12.41 -16.49 -15.74
C ASP A 471 -12.94 -15.38 -16.65
N ILE A 472 -12.75 -14.11 -16.27
CA ILE A 472 -13.16 -12.98 -17.10
C ILE A 472 -12.38 -12.95 -18.41
N ALA A 473 -11.07 -13.18 -18.37
CA ALA A 473 -10.24 -13.26 -19.56
C ALA A 473 -10.74 -14.36 -20.51
N GLY A 474 -11.10 -15.53 -19.97
CA GLY A 474 -11.69 -16.64 -20.72
C GLY A 474 -13.03 -16.29 -21.35
N ILE A 475 -13.96 -15.71 -20.57
CA ILE A 475 -15.29 -15.26 -21.04
C ILE A 475 -15.14 -14.23 -22.17
N CYS A 476 -14.16 -13.34 -22.06
CA CYS A 476 -13.92 -12.28 -23.04
C CYS A 476 -13.04 -12.72 -24.22
N GLY A 477 -12.56 -13.98 -24.25
CA GLY A 477 -11.66 -14.49 -25.29
C GLY A 477 -10.30 -13.79 -25.35
N MET A 478 -9.80 -13.27 -24.21
CA MET A 478 -8.53 -12.53 -24.15
C MET A 478 -7.32 -13.43 -24.36
N THR A 479 -6.32 -12.94 -25.12
CA THR A 479 -5.07 -13.67 -25.38
C THR A 479 -3.98 -13.27 -24.37
N ILE A 480 -4.01 -13.89 -23.20
CA ILE A 480 -3.12 -13.55 -22.07
C ILE A 480 -1.67 -14.04 -22.28
N LEU A 481 -1.49 -15.29 -22.71
CA LEU A 481 -0.16 -15.91 -22.78
C LEU A 481 0.85 -15.13 -23.66
N PRO A 482 0.52 -14.67 -24.88
CA PRO A 482 1.46 -13.87 -25.68
C PRO A 482 1.87 -12.56 -24.99
N ASN A 483 0.94 -11.91 -24.29
CA ASN A 483 1.21 -10.69 -23.54
C ASN A 483 2.13 -10.97 -22.35
N LEU A 484 1.95 -12.09 -21.64
CA LEU A 484 2.86 -12.51 -20.58
C LEU A 484 4.27 -12.77 -21.12
N SER A 485 4.42 -13.46 -22.25
CA SER A 485 5.72 -13.69 -22.88
C SER A 485 6.39 -12.39 -23.33
N SER A 486 5.62 -11.38 -23.75
CA SER A 486 6.18 -10.06 -24.07
C SER A 486 6.60 -9.27 -22.83
N LEU A 487 5.89 -9.42 -21.71
CA LEU A 487 6.21 -8.73 -20.45
C LEU A 487 7.41 -9.36 -19.74
N LEU A 488 7.55 -10.69 -19.84
CA LEU A 488 8.56 -11.49 -19.16
C LEU A 488 9.27 -12.42 -20.16
N PRO A 489 10.09 -11.88 -21.08
CA PRO A 489 10.71 -12.65 -22.15
C PRO A 489 11.68 -13.73 -21.65
N ASP A 490 12.26 -13.53 -20.46
CA ASP A 490 13.27 -14.42 -19.88
C ASP A 490 12.67 -15.48 -18.93
N VAL A 491 11.34 -15.53 -18.79
CA VAL A 491 10.65 -16.50 -17.92
C VAL A 491 10.19 -17.72 -18.71
N ASP A 492 10.38 -18.90 -18.13
CA ASP A 492 9.99 -20.18 -18.74
C ASP A 492 8.50 -20.22 -19.14
N LEU A 493 8.22 -20.76 -20.33
CA LEU A 493 6.86 -20.82 -20.89
C LEU A 493 5.89 -21.65 -20.01
N GLY A 494 6.38 -22.69 -19.34
CA GLY A 494 5.59 -23.48 -18.41
C GLY A 494 5.09 -22.65 -17.23
N VAL A 495 5.95 -21.79 -16.68
CA VAL A 495 5.60 -20.82 -15.63
C VAL A 495 4.55 -19.82 -16.15
N LEU A 496 4.77 -19.26 -17.35
CA LEU A 496 3.82 -18.30 -17.93
C LEU A 496 2.44 -18.90 -18.17
N ARG A 497 2.36 -20.18 -18.57
CA ARG A 497 1.09 -20.91 -18.72
C ARG A 497 0.34 -21.05 -17.40
N VAL A 498 1.05 -21.37 -16.31
CA VAL A 498 0.42 -21.47 -14.98
C VAL A 498 -0.11 -20.11 -14.51
N ILE A 499 0.61 -19.02 -14.80
CA ILE A 499 0.14 -17.67 -14.48
C ILE A 499 -1.11 -17.32 -15.31
N ALA A 500 -1.10 -17.64 -16.62
CA ALA A 500 -2.21 -17.36 -17.54
C ALA A 500 -3.53 -18.02 -17.14
N GLY A 501 -3.49 -19.21 -16.53
CA GLY A 501 -4.68 -20.00 -16.19
C GLY A 501 -4.93 -21.12 -17.19
#